data_AF-A0A412A0E1-F1
#
_entry.id   AF-A0A412A0E1-F1
#
_cell.length_a   1.000
_cell.length_b   1.000
_cell.length_c   1.000
_cell.angle_alpha   90.00
_cell.angle_beta   90.00
_cell.angle_gamma   90.00
#
_symmetry.space_group_name_H-M   'P 1'
#
loop_
_entity.id
_entity.type
_entity.pdbx_description
1 polymer ?
#
loop_
_entity_poly.entity_id
_entity_poly.type
_entity_poly.pdbx_seq_one_letter_code
_entity_poly.pdbx_strand_id
1 'polypeptide(L)'
;MTKRTKKTYIVDNIEYGSKTLLNYHMIFSEAIKNNIISNFTLPTAITRTKYGSCKAMVDGIEFDSLMEARYYIYLQYLLKQGYIKSFQRQVKYLLQKGYVNNVGKKIQAIEYIADFTVTDINDNLTVVDVKGLKTDIFKIKEKMFGYVYPMYNFLCVQWSDKHKRWIDLDIIQKEKRDAKKNLLRRAG
;
A
#
# COMPACT_ATOMS: atom_id res chain seq x y z
N MET A 1 30.84 16.32 24.12
CA MET A 1 30.00 15.68 23.07
C MET A 1 28.55 16.10 23.27
N THR A 2 28.06 17.08 22.51
CA THR A 2 26.68 17.55 22.60
C THR A 2 25.75 16.47 22.05
N LYS A 3 24.97 15.80 22.91
CA LYS A 3 23.93 14.85 22.49
C LYS A 3 22.94 15.63 21.62
N ARG A 4 22.93 15.33 20.31
CA ARG A 4 21.98 15.90 19.35
C ARG A 4 20.57 15.57 19.81
N THR A 5 19.80 16.57 20.24
CA THR A 5 18.43 16.39 20.72
C THR A 5 17.58 15.80 19.60
N LYS A 6 16.87 14.70 19.87
CA LYS A 6 16.02 14.05 18.89
C LYS A 6 14.83 14.97 18.61
N LYS A 7 14.64 15.38 17.36
CA LYS A 7 13.52 16.25 16.97
C LYS A 7 12.19 15.51 17.13
N THR A 8 11.22 16.14 17.79
CA THR A 8 9.87 15.61 17.99
C THR A 8 8.83 16.57 17.40
N TYR A 9 7.60 16.06 17.24
CA TYR A 9 6.50 16.73 16.56
C TYR A 9 5.22 16.49 17.37
N ILE A 10 4.43 17.52 17.66
CA ILE A 10 3.24 17.40 18.51
C ILE A 10 1.99 17.72 17.69
N VAL A 11 0.95 16.88 17.79
CA VAL A 11 -0.39 17.09 17.23
C VAL A 11 -1.41 16.36 18.10
N ASP A 12 -2.58 16.95 18.33
CA ASP A 12 -3.67 16.38 19.14
C ASP A 12 -3.18 15.81 20.49
N ASN A 13 -2.24 16.54 21.15
CA ASN A 13 -1.56 16.16 22.40
C ASN A 13 -0.73 14.86 22.35
N ILE A 14 -0.40 14.37 21.16
CA ILE A 14 0.48 13.22 20.93
C ILE A 14 1.84 13.69 20.40
N GLU A 15 2.91 13.19 21.01
CA GLU A 15 4.28 13.45 20.56
C GLU A 15 4.77 12.33 19.63
N TYR A 16 5.18 12.71 18.42
CA TYR A 16 5.73 11.84 17.40
C TYR A 16 7.23 12.07 17.22
N GLY A 17 7.99 10.96 17.13
CA GLY A 17 9.41 10.98 16.83
C GLY A 17 9.75 11.08 15.34
N SER A 18 8.77 11.31 14.46
CA SER A 18 8.96 11.40 13.00
C SER A 18 7.94 12.32 12.34
N LYS A 19 8.39 13.15 11.40
CA LYS A 19 7.51 14.00 10.57
C LYS A 19 6.54 13.16 9.73
N THR A 20 6.94 11.95 9.32
CA THR A 20 6.07 11.05 8.57
C THR A 20 4.85 10.67 9.41
N LEU A 21 5.05 10.29 10.68
CA LEU A 21 3.95 9.93 11.57
C LEU A 21 3.02 11.11 11.84
N LEU A 22 3.58 12.30 12.08
CA LEU A 22 2.82 13.55 12.15
C LEU A 22 1.91 13.72 10.92
N ASN A 23 2.46 13.57 9.71
CA ASN A 23 1.68 13.76 8.47
C ASN A 23 0.55 12.73 8.35
N TYR A 24 0.81 11.44 8.67
CA TYR A 24 -0.24 10.42 8.66
C TYR A 24 -1.32 10.71 9.70
N HIS A 25 -0.94 11.14 10.91
CA HIS A 25 -1.89 11.56 11.93
C HIS A 25 -2.80 12.67 11.40
N MET A 26 -2.23 13.74 10.83
CA MET A 26 -3.03 14.85 10.28
C MET A 26 -4.00 14.38 9.19
N ILE A 27 -3.56 13.49 8.28
CA ILE A 27 -4.42 12.92 7.23
C ILE A 27 -5.57 12.12 7.85
N PHE A 28 -5.30 11.33 8.90
CA PHE A 28 -6.28 10.44 9.49
C PHE A 28 -7.26 11.23 10.39
N SER A 29 -6.79 12.24 11.12
CA SER A 29 -7.63 13.18 11.86
C SER A 29 -8.56 13.95 10.93
N GLU A 30 -8.09 14.36 9.75
CA GLU A 30 -8.95 14.97 8.74
C GLU A 30 -10.00 14.00 8.20
N ALA A 31 -9.65 12.72 8.02
CA ALA A 31 -10.60 11.69 7.63
C ALA A 31 -11.70 11.45 8.70
N ILE A 32 -11.37 11.54 10.00
CA ILE A 32 -12.38 11.53 11.08
C ILE A 32 -13.31 12.73 10.97
N LYS A 33 -12.77 13.95 10.82
CA LYS A 33 -13.58 15.18 10.70
C LYS A 33 -14.57 15.13 9.54
N ASN A 34 -14.18 14.50 8.43
CA ASN A 34 -15.02 14.31 7.26
C ASN A 34 -15.93 13.07 7.33
N ASN A 35 -16.00 12.39 8.50
CA ASN A 35 -16.77 11.18 8.73
C ASN A 35 -16.45 10.08 7.70
N ILE A 36 -15.17 9.91 7.35
CA ILE A 36 -14.69 8.84 6.46
C ILE A 36 -14.32 7.59 7.25
N ILE A 37 -13.74 7.81 8.43
CA ILE A 37 -13.40 6.79 9.42
C ILE A 37 -13.87 7.27 10.80
N SER A 38 -13.94 6.36 11.76
CA SER A 38 -14.38 6.64 13.13
C SER A 38 -13.20 6.86 14.08
N ASN A 39 -12.15 6.05 13.96
CA ASN A 39 -10.97 6.15 14.83
C ASN A 39 -9.71 5.59 14.17
N PHE A 40 -8.55 5.96 14.71
CA PHE A 40 -7.28 5.37 14.34
C PHE A 40 -6.28 5.39 15.50
N THR A 41 -5.29 4.51 15.42
CA THR A 41 -4.11 4.50 16.30
C THR A 41 -2.85 4.38 15.46
N LEU A 42 -1.90 5.27 15.69
CA LEU A 42 -0.57 5.24 15.08
C LEU A 42 0.50 5.06 16.17
N PRO A 43 1.60 4.36 15.88
CA PRO A 43 2.75 4.34 16.77
C PRO A 43 3.38 5.73 16.85
N THR A 44 3.97 6.07 18.00
CA THR A 44 4.61 7.38 18.24
C THR A 44 6.04 7.45 17.70
N ALA A 45 6.68 6.31 17.44
CA ALA A 45 8.02 6.22 16.89
C ALA A 45 8.11 5.14 15.80
N ILE A 46 8.92 5.41 14.77
CA ILE A 46 9.24 4.41 13.74
C ILE A 46 10.33 3.50 14.31
N THR A 47 10.01 2.23 14.54
CA THR A 47 10.99 1.19 14.83
C THR A 47 11.64 0.74 13.53
N ARG A 48 12.97 0.60 13.51
CA ARG A 48 13.69 0.04 12.35
C ARG A 48 13.46 -1.46 12.29
N THR A 49 12.38 -1.89 11.64
CA THR A 49 12.22 -3.28 11.21
C THR A 49 13.02 -3.52 9.93
N LYS A 50 13.28 -4.79 9.58
CA LYS A 50 14.00 -5.19 8.35
C LYS A 50 13.40 -4.59 7.06
N TYR A 51 12.11 -4.23 7.10
CA TYR A 51 11.37 -3.64 5.99
C TYR A 51 10.95 -2.19 6.23
N GLY A 52 11.27 -1.60 7.38
CA GLY A 52 10.87 -0.23 7.74
C GLY A 52 9.35 -0.01 7.81
N SER A 53 8.56 -1.10 7.86
CA SER A 53 7.10 -1.03 7.92
C SER A 53 6.66 -0.62 9.33
N CYS A 54 5.62 0.20 9.35
CA CYS A 54 5.07 0.80 10.55
C CYS A 54 3.57 0.53 10.52
N LYS A 55 3.08 -0.26 11.47
CA LYS A 55 1.68 -0.68 11.52
C LYS A 55 0.76 0.49 11.88
N ALA A 56 -0.49 0.41 11.47
CA ALA A 56 -1.55 1.33 11.88
C ALA A 56 -2.80 0.53 12.21
N MET A 57 -3.64 1.08 13.08
CA MET A 57 -5.00 0.59 13.29
C MET A 57 -5.97 1.67 12.84
N VAL A 58 -6.97 1.31 12.02
CA VAL A 58 -8.03 2.21 11.56
C VAL A 58 -9.35 1.46 11.65
N ASP A 59 -10.35 2.02 12.34
CA ASP A 59 -11.66 1.41 12.59
C ASP A 59 -11.56 -0.03 13.12
N GLY A 60 -10.62 -0.26 14.05
CA GLY A 60 -10.37 -1.58 14.63
C GLY A 60 -9.63 -2.57 13.72
N ILE A 61 -9.24 -2.17 12.51
CA ILE A 61 -8.51 -3.05 11.59
C ILE A 61 -7.01 -2.72 11.61
N GLU A 62 -6.18 -3.74 11.83
CA GLU A 62 -4.72 -3.62 11.74
C GLU A 62 -4.27 -3.63 10.26
N PHE A 63 -3.27 -2.81 9.96
CA PHE A 63 -2.57 -2.75 8.69
C PHE A 63 -1.08 -2.97 8.89
N ASP A 64 -0.45 -3.69 7.96
CA ASP A 64 0.98 -3.99 8.02
C ASP A 64 1.82 -2.75 7.67
N SER A 65 1.22 -1.75 7.02
CA SER A 65 1.86 -0.46 6.74
C SER A 65 0.92 0.75 6.86
N LEU A 66 1.49 1.90 7.23
CA LEU A 66 0.82 3.20 7.20
C LEU A 66 0.22 3.52 5.82
N MET A 67 0.89 3.08 4.75
CA MET A 67 0.47 3.37 3.38
C MET A 67 -0.77 2.58 2.98
N GLU A 68 -0.85 1.30 3.35
CA GLU A 68 -2.08 0.49 3.19
C GLU A 68 -3.24 1.10 3.97
N ALA A 69 -3.02 1.51 5.23
CA ALA A 69 -4.04 2.18 6.05
C ALA A 69 -4.55 3.47 5.39
N ARG A 70 -3.65 4.26 4.80
CA ARG A 70 -4.03 5.45 4.04
C ARG A 70 -4.79 5.12 2.76
N TYR A 71 -4.44 4.03 2.08
CA TYR A 71 -5.17 3.58 0.90
C TYR A 71 -6.59 3.12 1.27
N TYR A 72 -6.74 2.42 2.40
CA TYR A 72 -8.05 2.08 2.93
C TYR A 72 -8.92 3.31 3.18
N ILE A 73 -8.39 4.35 3.84
CA ILE A 73 -9.11 5.61 4.05
C ILE A 73 -9.52 6.23 2.70
N TYR A 74 -8.64 6.16 1.70
CA TYR A 74 -8.97 6.62 0.35
C TYR A 74 -10.11 5.81 -0.27
N LEU A 75 -10.13 4.48 -0.14
CA LEU A 75 -11.23 3.64 -0.60
C LEU A 75 -12.54 3.92 0.14
N GLN A 76 -12.48 4.14 1.46
CA GLN A 76 -13.64 4.56 2.26
C GLN A 76 -14.22 5.89 1.75
N TYR A 77 -13.35 6.84 1.42
CA TYR A 77 -13.76 8.09 0.78
C TYR A 77 -14.44 7.83 -0.57
N LEU A 78 -13.82 7.05 -1.46
CA LEU A 78 -14.40 6.74 -2.77
C LEU A 78 -15.77 6.04 -2.64
N LEU A 79 -15.90 5.12 -1.69
CA LEU A 79 -17.14 4.42 -1.40
C LEU A 79 -18.23 5.40 -0.94
N LYS A 80 -17.89 6.29 0.00
CA LYS A 80 -18.81 7.32 0.50
C LYS A 80 -19.27 8.29 -0.60
N GLN A 81 -18.40 8.62 -1.54
CA GLN A 81 -18.72 9.49 -2.67
C GLN A 81 -19.45 8.77 -3.81
N GLY A 82 -19.63 7.44 -3.74
CA GLY A 82 -20.26 6.65 -4.79
C GLY A 82 -19.39 6.41 -6.03
N TYR A 83 -18.07 6.63 -5.94
CA TYR A 83 -17.14 6.34 -7.04
C TYR A 83 -16.82 4.84 -7.19
N ILE A 84 -17.04 4.05 -6.14
CA ILE A 84 -16.92 2.60 -6.15
C ILE A 84 -18.14 1.99 -5.45
N LYS A 85 -18.50 0.75 -5.81
CA LYS A 85 -19.61 0.01 -5.17
C LYS A 85 -19.18 -0.64 -3.87
N SER A 86 -18.00 -1.24 -3.86
CA SER A 86 -17.49 -1.99 -2.72
C SER A 86 -15.99 -2.24 -2.86
N PHE A 87 -15.36 -2.63 -1.77
CA PHE A 87 -14.04 -3.24 -1.82
C PHE A 87 -13.91 -4.30 -0.73
N GLN A 88 -12.99 -5.24 -0.94
CA GLN A 88 -12.62 -6.30 -0.02
C GLN A 88 -11.13 -6.21 0.28
N ARG A 89 -10.72 -6.75 1.42
CA ARG A 89 -9.31 -6.81 1.84
C ARG A 89 -8.79 -8.24 1.83
N GLN A 90 -7.50 -8.41 1.60
CA GLN A 90 -6.79 -9.69 1.80
C GLN A 90 -7.42 -10.86 1.02
N VAL A 91 -7.96 -10.57 -0.18
CA VAL A 91 -8.58 -11.57 -1.04
C VAL A 91 -7.50 -12.50 -1.59
N LYS A 92 -7.74 -13.81 -1.46
CA LYS A 92 -6.83 -14.86 -1.93
C LYS A 92 -7.20 -15.31 -3.34
N TYR A 93 -6.19 -15.39 -4.20
CA TYR A 93 -6.29 -15.84 -5.58
C TYR A 93 -5.33 -17.01 -5.80
N LEU A 94 -5.84 -18.14 -6.28
CA LEU A 94 -5.04 -19.33 -6.51
C LEU A 94 -4.25 -19.20 -7.82
N LEU A 95 -2.92 -19.10 -7.73
CA LEU A 95 -2.04 -19.01 -8.90
C LEU A 95 -1.59 -20.38 -9.40
N GLN A 96 -1.37 -21.32 -8.49
CA GLN A 96 -1.00 -22.70 -8.82
C GLN A 96 -1.59 -23.64 -7.79
N LYS A 97 -2.29 -24.67 -8.25
CA LYS A 97 -2.79 -25.75 -7.39
C LYS A 97 -1.63 -26.46 -6.68
N GLY A 98 -1.84 -26.82 -5.42
CA GLY A 98 -0.94 -27.75 -4.74
C GLY A 98 -0.93 -29.10 -5.45
N TYR A 99 0.18 -29.83 -5.38
CA TYR A 99 0.37 -31.10 -6.07
C TYR A 99 1.26 -32.03 -5.26
N VAL A 100 1.31 -33.30 -5.65
CA VAL A 100 2.24 -34.30 -5.08
C VAL A 100 3.33 -34.55 -6.10
N ASN A 101 4.59 -34.47 -5.69
CA ASN A 101 5.71 -34.74 -6.59
C ASN A 101 5.96 -36.25 -6.77
N ASN A 102 6.91 -36.61 -7.62
CA ASN A 102 7.27 -38.00 -7.93
C ASN A 102 7.75 -38.84 -6.72
N VAL A 103 8.16 -38.21 -5.62
CA VAL A 103 8.55 -38.89 -4.38
C VAL A 103 7.44 -38.91 -3.33
N GLY A 104 6.20 -38.58 -3.71
CA GLY A 104 5.04 -38.61 -2.80
C GLY A 104 4.94 -37.40 -1.85
N LYS A 105 5.79 -36.39 -1.99
CA LYS A 105 5.76 -35.18 -1.14
C LYS A 105 4.66 -34.22 -1.61
N LYS A 106 3.81 -33.79 -0.68
CA LYS A 106 2.82 -32.72 -0.90
C LYS A 106 3.51 -31.36 -0.99
N ILE A 107 3.27 -30.65 -2.09
CA ILE A 107 3.70 -29.28 -2.36
C ILE A 107 2.49 -28.35 -2.23
N GLN A 108 2.64 -27.28 -1.46
CA GLN A 108 1.56 -26.33 -1.20
C GLN A 108 1.20 -25.53 -2.45
N ALA A 109 -0.05 -25.07 -2.50
CA ALA A 109 -0.51 -24.15 -3.52
C ALA A 109 0.24 -22.82 -3.45
N ILE A 110 0.33 -22.14 -4.59
CA ILE A 110 0.79 -20.75 -4.65
C ILE A 110 -0.43 -19.87 -4.73
N GLU A 111 -0.57 -18.98 -3.75
CA GLU A 111 -1.63 -17.97 -3.70
C GLU A 111 -1.05 -16.56 -3.85
N TYR A 112 -1.80 -15.70 -4.52
CA TYR A 112 -1.66 -14.25 -4.44
C TYR A 112 -2.65 -13.73 -3.40
N ILE A 113 -2.19 -12.91 -2.47
CA ILE A 113 -3.05 -12.28 -1.47
C ILE A 113 -3.01 -10.79 -1.76
N ALA A 114 -4.13 -10.24 -2.21
CA ALA A 114 -4.22 -8.84 -2.56
C ALA A 114 -4.49 -7.97 -1.33
N ASP A 115 -3.87 -6.80 -1.24
CA ASP A 115 -4.19 -5.85 -0.17
C ASP A 115 -5.67 -5.44 -0.26
N PHE A 116 -6.14 -5.13 -1.48
CA PHE A 116 -7.53 -4.79 -1.77
C PHE A 116 -8.04 -5.40 -3.08
N THR A 117 -9.34 -5.62 -3.18
CA THR A 117 -10.07 -5.88 -4.42
C THR A 117 -11.24 -4.93 -4.48
N VAL A 118 -11.30 -4.10 -5.51
CA VAL A 118 -12.25 -2.99 -5.65
C VAL A 118 -13.24 -3.30 -6.76
N THR A 119 -14.52 -3.12 -6.47
CA THR A 119 -15.60 -3.20 -7.48
C THR A 119 -16.02 -1.79 -7.84
N ASP A 120 -15.83 -1.41 -9.10
CA ASP A 120 -16.25 -0.10 -9.61
C ASP A 120 -17.78 -0.02 -9.83
N ILE A 121 -18.27 1.14 -10.26
CA ILE A 121 -19.70 1.36 -10.54
C ILE A 121 -20.25 0.51 -11.70
N ASN A 122 -19.38 -0.04 -12.54
CA ASN A 122 -19.71 -0.88 -13.70
C ASN A 122 -19.47 -2.37 -13.41
N ASP A 123 -19.30 -2.76 -12.14
CA ASP A 123 -19.03 -4.13 -11.69
C ASP A 123 -17.69 -4.72 -12.16
N ASN A 124 -16.75 -3.88 -12.63
CA ASN A 124 -15.40 -4.34 -12.94
C ASN A 124 -14.59 -4.50 -11.66
N LEU A 125 -13.88 -5.62 -11.58
CA LEU A 125 -12.97 -5.92 -10.48
C LEU A 125 -11.55 -5.43 -10.78
N THR A 126 -11.00 -4.67 -9.84
CA THR A 126 -9.58 -4.28 -9.84
C THR A 126 -8.91 -4.80 -8.59
N VAL A 127 -7.89 -5.64 -8.78
CA VAL A 127 -7.01 -6.11 -7.72
C VAL A 127 -5.93 -5.07 -7.48
N VAL A 128 -5.83 -4.59 -6.24
CA VAL A 128 -4.93 -3.50 -5.88
C VAL A 128 -3.95 -3.95 -4.81
N ASP A 129 -2.70 -3.61 -5.01
CA ASP A 129 -1.61 -3.84 -4.06
C ASP A 129 -0.86 -2.53 -3.77
N VAL A 130 -0.57 -2.24 -2.50
CA VAL A 130 -0.08 -0.95 -2.03
C VAL A 130 1.36 -1.08 -1.55
N LYS A 131 2.34 -0.81 -2.41
CA LYS A 131 3.77 -1.03 -2.10
C LYS A 131 4.67 0.08 -2.66
N GLY A 132 5.81 0.28 -2.00
CA GLY A 132 6.84 1.23 -2.45
C GLY A 132 7.87 0.63 -3.42
N LEU A 133 7.96 -0.71 -3.46
CA LEU A 133 8.91 -1.45 -4.29
C LEU A 133 8.36 -2.86 -4.60
N LYS A 134 8.48 -3.29 -5.86
CA LYS A 134 8.19 -4.67 -6.27
C LYS A 134 9.40 -5.56 -5.99
N THR A 135 9.24 -6.56 -5.12
CA THR A 135 10.25 -7.63 -4.92
C THR A 135 10.21 -8.62 -6.10
N ASP A 136 11.24 -9.44 -6.28
CA ASP A 136 11.24 -10.39 -7.40
C ASP A 136 10.16 -11.48 -7.25
N ILE A 137 9.90 -11.93 -6.02
CA ILE A 137 8.77 -12.83 -5.72
C ILE A 137 7.44 -12.16 -6.10
N PHE A 138 7.27 -10.87 -5.77
CA PHE A 138 6.08 -10.13 -6.14
C PHE A 138 5.90 -10.07 -7.66
N LYS A 139 6.95 -9.70 -8.42
CA LYS A 139 6.90 -9.64 -9.89
C LYS A 139 6.54 -10.97 -10.52
N ILE A 140 7.06 -12.08 -9.98
CA ILE A 140 6.70 -13.43 -10.45
C ILE A 140 5.22 -13.69 -10.21
N LYS A 141 4.74 -13.44 -8.99
CA LYS A 141 3.33 -13.66 -8.66
C LYS A 141 2.38 -12.73 -9.44
N GLU A 142 2.77 -11.48 -9.68
CA GLU A 142 2.04 -10.52 -10.52
C GLU A 142 1.90 -11.05 -11.97
N LYS A 143 2.98 -11.57 -12.56
CA LYS A 143 2.93 -12.20 -13.88
C LYS A 143 2.04 -13.45 -13.91
N MET A 144 2.16 -14.31 -12.89
CA MET A 144 1.31 -15.49 -12.76
C MET A 144 -0.16 -15.10 -12.61
N PHE A 145 -0.44 -14.06 -11.82
CA PHE A 145 -1.79 -13.53 -11.64
C PHE A 145 -2.39 -13.07 -12.97
N GLY A 146 -1.67 -12.25 -13.74
CA GLY A 146 -2.13 -11.79 -15.05
C GLY A 146 -2.35 -12.93 -16.06
N TYR A 147 -1.62 -14.04 -15.92
CA TYR A 147 -1.83 -15.23 -16.75
C TYR A 147 -3.08 -16.02 -16.33
N VAL A 148 -3.30 -16.22 -15.03
CA VAL A 148 -4.43 -17.02 -14.50
C VAL A 148 -5.74 -16.24 -14.50
N TYR A 149 -5.69 -14.93 -14.28
CA TYR A 149 -6.83 -14.03 -14.15
C TYR A 149 -6.76 -12.86 -15.14
N PRO A 150 -6.69 -13.09 -16.46
CA PRO A 150 -6.53 -12.03 -17.46
C PRO A 150 -7.75 -11.08 -17.55
N MET A 151 -8.89 -11.48 -16.98
CA MET A 151 -10.11 -10.67 -16.93
C MET A 151 -10.07 -9.59 -15.84
N TYR A 152 -9.15 -9.67 -14.88
CA TYR A 152 -9.07 -8.71 -13.78
C TYR A 152 -8.01 -7.64 -14.05
N ASN A 153 -8.36 -6.40 -13.73
CA ASN A 153 -7.38 -5.33 -13.69
C ASN A 153 -6.47 -5.55 -12.47
N PHE A 154 -5.18 -5.28 -12.64
CA PHE A 154 -4.20 -5.34 -11.56
C PHE A 154 -3.45 -4.02 -11.45
N LEU A 155 -3.46 -3.39 -10.28
CA LEU A 155 -2.75 -2.14 -10.01
C LEU A 155 -1.86 -2.28 -8.77
N CYS A 156 -0.56 -2.07 -8.95
CA CYS A 156 0.36 -1.88 -7.83
C CYS A 156 0.57 -0.37 -7.64
N VAL A 157 0.08 0.21 -6.55
CA VAL A 157 0.00 1.66 -6.37
C VAL A 157 0.87 2.19 -5.24
N GLN A 158 1.32 3.43 -5.40
CA GLN A 158 2.03 4.19 -4.37
C GLN A 158 1.52 5.64 -4.36
N TRP A 159 1.46 6.25 -3.17
CA TRP A 159 1.16 7.67 -3.05
C TRP A 159 2.31 8.51 -3.61
N SER A 160 2.00 9.41 -4.54
CA SER A 160 2.96 10.37 -5.08
C SER A 160 2.80 11.73 -4.43
N ASP A 161 3.78 12.15 -3.63
CA ASP A 161 3.79 13.49 -3.03
C ASP A 161 3.91 14.61 -4.07
N LYS A 162 4.52 14.33 -5.23
CA LYS A 162 4.65 15.25 -6.35
C LYS A 162 3.29 15.50 -7.02
N HIS A 163 2.53 14.44 -7.27
CA HIS A 163 1.28 14.51 -8.01
C HIS A 163 0.03 14.59 -7.13
N LYS A 164 0.19 14.45 -5.81
CA LYS A 164 -0.90 14.44 -4.82
C LYS A 164 -2.00 13.42 -5.13
N ARG A 165 -1.62 12.26 -5.67
CA ARG A 165 -2.52 11.16 -6.00
C ARG A 165 -1.83 9.81 -5.91
N TRP A 166 -2.62 8.75 -5.85
CA TRP A 166 -2.17 7.38 -6.04
C TRP A 166 -1.82 7.14 -7.50
N ILE A 167 -0.64 6.59 -7.76
CA ILE A 167 -0.14 6.32 -9.10
C ILE A 167 0.37 4.88 -9.14
N ASP A 168 0.22 4.24 -10.29
CA ASP A 168 0.86 2.97 -10.58
C ASP A 168 2.38 3.06 -10.35
N LEU A 169 2.90 2.10 -9.61
CA LEU A 169 4.30 2.02 -9.22
C LEU A 169 5.23 1.91 -10.44
N ASP A 170 4.79 1.28 -11.53
CA ASP A 170 5.59 1.17 -12.76
C ASP A 170 5.74 2.53 -13.46
N ILE A 171 4.73 3.40 -13.38
CA ILE A 171 4.81 4.79 -13.85
C ILE A 171 5.83 5.56 -13.01
N ILE A 172 5.76 5.45 -11.67
CA ILE A 172 6.72 6.12 -10.77
C ILE A 172 8.15 5.65 -11.05
N GLN A 173 8.35 4.35 -11.24
CA GLN A 173 9.67 3.79 -11.55
C GLN A 173 10.18 4.23 -12.92
N LYS A 174 9.30 4.33 -13.92
CA LYS A 174 9.65 4.87 -15.24
C LYS A 174 10.10 6.33 -15.15
N GLU A 175 9.33 7.19 -14.47
CA GLU A 175 9.71 8.60 -14.27
C GLU A 175 11.08 8.75 -13.60
N LYS A 176 11.37 7.96 -12.56
CA LYS A 176 12.67 7.98 -11.88
C LYS A 176 13.81 7.58 -12.82
N ARG A 177 13.61 6.56 -13.66
CA ARG A 177 14.61 6.11 -14.65
C ARG A 177 14.86 7.19 -15.69
N ASP A 178 13.82 7.82 -16.20
CA ASP A 178 13.93 8.85 -17.25
C ASP A 178 14.57 10.13 -16.70
N ALA A 179 14.23 10.54 -15.47
CA ALA A 179 14.89 11.65 -14.79
C ALA A 179 16.40 11.40 -14.61
N LYS A 180 16.79 10.19 -14.22
CA LYS A 180 18.21 9.80 -14.09
C LYS A 180 18.94 9.85 -15.44
N LYS A 181 18.32 9.35 -16.51
CA LYS A 181 18.89 9.41 -17.87
C LYS A 181 19.08 10.85 -18.34
N ASN A 182 18.08 11.71 -18.12
CA ASN A 182 18.13 13.11 -18.51
C ASN A 182 19.20 13.89 -17.73
N LEU A 183 19.39 13.58 -16.44
CA LEU A 183 20.46 14.17 -15.64
C LEU A 183 21.84 13.79 -16.18
N LEU A 184 22.05 12.52 -16.50
CA LEU A 184 23.31 12.01 -17.08
C LEU A 184 23.59 12.65 -18.45
N ARG A 185 22.58 12.82 -19.31
CA ARG A 185 22.73 13.48 -20.62
C ARG A 185 23.05 14.98 -20.54
N ARG A 186 22.75 15.64 -19.42
CA ARG A 186 23.08 17.05 -19.19
C ARG A 186 24.46 17.23 -18.55
N ALA A 187 25.02 16.17 -17.99
CA ALA A 187 26.29 16.19 -17.27
C ALA A 187 27.48 15.71 -18.12
N GLY A 188 27.22 15.12 -19.29
CA GLY A 188 28.21 14.81 -20.32
C GLY A 188 27.93 15.64 -21.56
#